data_AF-A0A1V8T1M5-F1
#
_entry.id   AF-A0A1V8T1M5-F1
#
_cell.length_a   1.000
_cell.length_b   1.000
_cell.length_c   1.000
_cell.angle_alpha   90.00
_cell.angle_beta   90.00
_cell.angle_gamma   90.00
#
_symmetry.space_group_name_H-M   'P 1'
#
loop_
_entity.id
_entity.type
_entity.pdbx_description
1 polymer ?
#
loop_
_entity_poly.entity_id
_entity_poly.type
_entity_poly.pdbx_seq_one_letter_code
_entity_poly.pdbx_strand_id
1 'polypeptide(L)'
;MAEGLGIAAAVVGIAGAALEVSKSLYEDLNAISNAPKTLQALKADISTLTTSVEALETIEAPHWQQLGTQAADHTKSVLRQCQTACTTFRSDLARWTKHSPPNQLAARDRVVLGFYRQKEIASVSQQVQNWKLSFTSIASLAAVKSSLRNGRTSESINTTLVAFREEAATANTQMQERIATIITTQTELSQVDRDDLDESDIQDADATLALLTIEQDTLKSSVSLLQDLLTKSEETAKSQGLTVTQHNVFGAHNSGVQVGQSSGAITNNTTALPAK
;
A
#
# COMPACT_ATOMS: atom_id res chain seq x y z
N MET A 1 7.38 -23.42 -17.71
CA MET A 1 8.20 -22.25 -18.13
C MET A 1 7.36 -21.20 -18.85
N ALA A 2 6.51 -21.57 -19.82
CA ALA A 2 5.61 -20.62 -20.50
C ALA A 2 4.66 -19.87 -19.54
N GLU A 3 4.12 -20.55 -18.52
CA GLU A 3 3.24 -19.93 -17.53
C GLU A 3 3.95 -18.85 -16.68
N GLY A 4 5.17 -19.12 -16.20
CA GLY A 4 5.95 -18.13 -15.44
C GLY A 4 6.32 -16.90 -16.27
N LEU A 5 6.62 -17.08 -17.56
CA LEU A 5 6.87 -15.98 -18.50
C LEU A 5 5.60 -15.17 -18.76
N GLY A 6 4.44 -15.83 -18.92
CA GLY A 6 3.16 -15.16 -19.10
C GLY A 6 2.76 -14.32 -17.89
N ILE A 7 2.93 -14.85 -16.67
CA ILE A 7 2.67 -14.12 -15.42
C ILE A 7 3.59 -12.90 -15.32
N ALA A 8 4.89 -13.08 -15.52
CA ALA A 8 5.87 -12.00 -15.43
C ALA A 8 5.61 -10.91 -16.46
N ALA A 9 5.35 -11.28 -17.72
CA ALA A 9 5.03 -10.31 -18.76
C ALA A 9 3.76 -9.51 -18.44
N ALA A 10 2.73 -10.15 -17.87
CA ALA A 10 1.51 -9.45 -17.45
C ALA A 10 1.78 -8.46 -16.31
N VAL A 11 2.56 -8.84 -15.30
CA VAL A 11 2.92 -7.93 -14.19
C VAL A 11 3.77 -6.77 -14.70
N VAL A 12 4.83 -7.05 -15.45
CA VAL A 12 5.73 -6.04 -16.00
C VAL A 12 4.99 -5.07 -16.93
N GLY A 13 4.09 -5.57 -17.78
CA GLY A 13 3.29 -4.70 -18.65
C GLY A 13 2.40 -3.73 -17.89
N ILE A 14 1.78 -4.16 -16.79
CA ILE A 14 0.98 -3.28 -15.93
C ILE A 14 1.89 -2.34 -15.11
N ALA A 15 3.03 -2.84 -14.63
CA ALA A 15 4.02 -2.04 -13.91
C ALA A 15 4.56 -0.89 -14.77
N GLY A 16 4.91 -1.16 -16.02
CA GLY A 16 5.35 -0.12 -16.97
C GLY A 16 4.28 0.95 -17.19
N ALA A 17 3.02 0.57 -17.34
CA ALA A 17 1.91 1.52 -17.47
C ALA A 17 1.70 2.36 -16.18
N ALA A 18 1.77 1.73 -15.01
CA ALA A 18 1.68 2.44 -13.73
C ALA A 18 2.88 3.38 -13.52
N LEU A 19 4.07 2.97 -13.96
CA LEU A 19 5.29 3.74 -13.87
C LEU A 19 5.23 4.99 -14.73
N GLU A 20 4.77 4.88 -15.98
CA GLU A 20 4.61 6.01 -16.91
C GLU A 20 3.68 7.08 -16.33
N VAL A 21 2.53 6.66 -15.79
CA VAL A 21 1.57 7.56 -15.15
C VAL A 21 2.18 8.21 -13.90
N SER A 22 2.88 7.45 -13.07
CA SER A 22 3.51 7.95 -11.84
C SER A 22 4.61 8.97 -12.15
N LYS A 23 5.45 8.71 -13.16
CA LYS A 23 6.47 9.65 -13.65
C LYS A 23 5.86 10.94 -14.18
N SER A 24 4.81 10.82 -14.99
CA SER A 24 4.10 11.99 -15.50
C SER A 24 3.50 12.83 -14.37
N LEU A 25 2.90 12.18 -13.36
CA LEU A 25 2.38 12.88 -12.19
C LEU A 25 3.49 13.56 -11.38
N TYR A 26 4.64 12.90 -11.22
CA TYR A 26 5.80 13.51 -10.58
C TYR A 26 6.30 14.75 -11.33
N GLU A 27 6.36 14.70 -12.65
CA GLU A 27 6.75 15.84 -13.50
C GLU A 27 5.76 17.00 -13.36
N ASP A 28 4.46 16.73 -13.41
CA ASP A 28 3.41 17.73 -13.20
C ASP A 28 3.53 18.37 -11.80
N LEU A 29 3.78 17.57 -10.76
CA LEU A 29 4.03 18.04 -9.40
C LEU A 29 5.35 18.81 -9.28
N ASN A 30 6.37 18.46 -10.05
CA ASN A 30 7.68 19.11 -10.05
C ASN A 30 7.66 20.47 -10.76
N ALA A 31 6.84 20.62 -11.80
CA ALA A 31 6.63 21.90 -12.50
C ALA A 31 6.01 22.97 -11.58
N ILE A 32 5.39 22.56 -10.47
CA ILE A 32 4.79 23.46 -9.49
C ILE A 32 5.87 24.04 -8.56
N SER A 33 6.30 25.27 -8.84
CA SER A 33 7.35 25.95 -8.08
C SER A 33 6.92 26.49 -6.70
N ASN A 34 5.64 26.37 -6.31
CA ASN A 34 5.08 26.88 -5.04
C ASN A 34 4.05 25.92 -4.38
N ALA A 35 4.39 24.64 -4.31
CA ALA A 35 3.53 23.60 -3.76
C ALA A 35 3.34 23.72 -2.22
N PRO A 36 2.12 23.54 -1.67
CA PRO A 36 1.91 23.42 -0.23
C PRO A 36 2.63 22.19 0.33
N LYS A 37 2.92 22.18 1.65
CA LYS A 37 3.70 21.10 2.30
C LYS A 37 3.14 19.70 2.03
N THR A 38 1.81 19.55 2.00
CA THR A 38 1.13 18.29 1.70
C THR A 38 1.40 17.80 0.29
N LEU A 39 1.46 18.70 -0.68
CA LEU A 39 1.77 18.38 -2.07
C LEU A 39 3.27 18.06 -2.26
N GLN A 40 4.16 18.69 -1.48
CA GLN A 40 5.58 18.34 -1.45
C GLN A 40 5.82 16.95 -0.85
N ALA A 41 5.11 16.60 0.23
CA ALA A 41 5.13 15.25 0.79
C ALA A 41 4.65 14.22 -0.23
N LEU A 42 3.51 14.47 -0.88
CA LEU A 42 3.00 13.60 -1.95
C LEU A 42 4.01 13.44 -3.10
N LYS A 43 4.69 14.52 -3.51
CA LYS A 43 5.74 14.44 -4.54
C LYS A 43 6.88 13.50 -4.12
N ALA A 44 7.35 13.59 -2.88
CA ALA A 44 8.36 12.68 -2.36
C ALA A 44 7.84 11.23 -2.36
N ASP A 45 6.59 11.04 -1.95
CA ASP A 45 5.94 9.74 -1.92
C ASP A 45 5.84 9.12 -3.32
N ILE A 46 5.39 9.88 -4.32
CA ILE A 46 5.32 9.45 -5.73
C ILE A 46 6.70 9.13 -6.30
N SER A 47 7.74 9.89 -5.93
CA SER A 47 9.11 9.56 -6.31
C SER A 47 9.53 8.20 -5.78
N THR A 48 9.25 7.91 -4.49
CA THR A 48 9.58 6.62 -3.90
C THR A 48 8.73 5.47 -4.47
N LEU A 49 7.46 5.72 -4.76
CA LEU A 49 6.57 4.79 -5.45
C LEU A 49 7.12 4.40 -6.82
N THR A 50 7.60 5.37 -7.60
CA THR A 50 8.21 5.15 -8.92
C THR A 50 9.37 4.17 -8.80
N THR A 51 10.27 4.38 -7.84
CA THR A 51 11.40 3.46 -7.58
C THR A 51 10.93 2.06 -7.15
N SER A 52 9.88 1.98 -6.31
CA SER A 52 9.32 0.69 -5.90
C SER A 52 8.65 -0.06 -7.06
N VAL A 53 8.00 0.64 -7.99
CA VAL A 53 7.42 0.02 -9.20
C VAL A 53 8.52 -0.44 -10.16
N GLU A 54 9.59 0.35 -10.35
CA GLU A 54 10.76 -0.05 -11.14
C GLU A 54 11.41 -1.33 -10.60
N ALA A 55 11.46 -1.49 -9.27
CA ALA A 55 11.98 -2.71 -8.66
C ALA A 55 11.19 -3.97 -9.08
N LEU A 56 9.89 -3.84 -9.34
CA LEU A 56 9.07 -4.97 -9.81
C LEU A 56 9.41 -5.40 -11.23
N GLU A 57 9.82 -4.46 -12.10
CA GLU A 57 10.23 -4.76 -13.47
C GLU A 57 11.53 -5.58 -13.52
N THR A 58 12.35 -5.48 -12.48
CA THR A 58 13.60 -6.26 -12.37
C THR A 58 13.39 -7.72 -11.93
N ILE A 59 12.17 -8.10 -11.53
CA ILE A 59 11.87 -9.44 -11.04
C ILE A 59 11.75 -10.43 -12.21
N GLU A 60 12.69 -11.38 -12.27
CA GLU A 60 12.68 -12.43 -13.30
C GLU A 60 11.45 -13.37 -13.20
N ALA A 61 11.00 -13.88 -14.36
CA ALA A 61 9.91 -14.85 -14.47
C ALA A 61 9.94 -16.07 -13.51
N PRO A 62 11.09 -16.74 -13.26
CA PRO A 62 11.15 -17.81 -12.27
C PRO A 62 10.77 -17.36 -10.85
N HIS A 63 11.04 -16.10 -10.47
CA HIS A 63 10.67 -15.60 -9.14
C HIS A 63 9.18 -15.33 -9.04
N TRP A 64 8.54 -14.80 -10.10
CA TRP A 64 7.08 -14.68 -10.16
C TRP A 64 6.38 -16.03 -10.05
N GLN A 65 6.91 -17.06 -10.72
CA GLN A 65 6.38 -18.41 -10.60
C GLN A 65 6.49 -18.95 -9.16
N GLN A 66 7.55 -18.62 -8.44
CA GLN A 66 7.75 -19.02 -7.04
C GLN A 66 6.93 -18.20 -6.04
N LEU A 67 6.55 -16.97 -6.36
CA LEU A 67 5.60 -16.17 -5.58
C LEU A 67 4.18 -16.74 -5.69
N GLY A 68 3.88 -17.39 -6.83
CA GLY A 68 2.60 -18.04 -7.08
C GLY A 68 1.61 -17.11 -7.77
N THR A 69 0.57 -17.72 -8.35
CA THR A 69 -0.43 -17.01 -9.15
C THR A 69 -1.22 -15.99 -8.32
N GLN A 70 -1.63 -16.33 -7.10
CA GLN A 70 -2.37 -15.40 -6.22
C GLN A 70 -1.58 -14.13 -5.91
N ALA A 71 -0.31 -14.25 -5.49
CA ALA A 71 0.55 -13.09 -5.23
C ALA A 71 0.73 -12.23 -6.48
N ALA A 72 0.86 -12.85 -7.66
CA ALA A 72 0.94 -12.12 -8.93
C ALA A 72 -0.40 -11.45 -9.29
N ASP A 73 -1.55 -12.10 -9.06
CA ASP A 73 -2.88 -11.53 -9.28
C ASP A 73 -3.15 -10.33 -8.38
N HIS A 74 -2.84 -10.45 -7.09
CA HIS A 74 -2.93 -9.32 -6.15
C HIS A 74 -1.96 -8.20 -6.52
N THR A 75 -0.74 -8.52 -6.97
CA THR A 75 0.21 -7.51 -7.46
C THR A 75 -0.38 -6.73 -8.65
N LYS A 76 -0.96 -7.44 -9.63
CA LYS A 76 -1.62 -6.81 -10.78
C LYS A 76 -2.77 -5.91 -10.33
N SER A 77 -3.58 -6.37 -9.37
CA SER A 77 -4.68 -5.58 -8.81
C SER A 77 -4.18 -4.28 -8.16
N VAL A 78 -3.16 -4.36 -7.31
CA VAL A 78 -2.58 -3.18 -6.65
C VAL A 78 -1.94 -2.22 -7.65
N LEU A 79 -1.24 -2.74 -8.68
CA LEU A 79 -0.69 -1.93 -9.76
C LEU A 79 -1.78 -1.21 -10.58
N ARG A 80 -2.91 -1.87 -10.86
CA ARG A 80 -4.05 -1.26 -11.57
C ARG A 80 -4.70 -0.16 -10.73
N GLN A 81 -4.82 -0.34 -9.43
CA GLN A 81 -5.33 0.67 -8.51
C GLN A 81 -4.39 1.88 -8.44
N CYS A 82 -3.09 1.63 -8.32
CA CYS A 82 -2.06 2.67 -8.42
C CYS A 82 -2.19 3.47 -9.72
N GLN A 83 -2.26 2.79 -10.88
CA GLN A 83 -2.43 3.43 -12.18
C GLN A 83 -3.70 4.30 -12.24
N THR A 84 -4.83 3.77 -11.78
CA THR A 84 -6.14 4.44 -11.83
C THR A 84 -6.20 5.65 -10.90
N ALA A 85 -5.64 5.53 -9.71
CA ALA A 85 -5.59 6.63 -8.76
C ALA A 85 -4.64 7.73 -9.20
N CYS A 86 -3.45 7.39 -9.72
CA CYS A 86 -2.52 8.39 -10.25
C CYS A 86 -3.09 9.12 -11.48
N THR A 87 -3.79 8.42 -12.39
CA THR A 87 -4.45 9.06 -13.55
C THR A 87 -5.61 9.97 -13.13
N THR A 88 -6.45 9.51 -12.19
CA THR A 88 -7.55 10.31 -11.63
C THR A 88 -7.00 11.56 -10.95
N PHE A 89 -6.03 11.40 -10.04
CA PHE A 89 -5.42 12.52 -9.32
C PHE A 89 -4.74 13.51 -10.27
N ARG A 90 -4.08 13.04 -11.32
CA ARG A 90 -3.50 13.91 -12.36
C ARG A 90 -4.58 14.75 -13.07
N SER A 91 -5.71 14.13 -13.39
CA SER A 91 -6.86 14.81 -14.02
C SER A 91 -7.48 15.84 -13.08
N ASP A 92 -7.62 15.49 -11.80
CA ASP A 92 -8.09 16.39 -10.74
C ASP A 92 -7.13 17.56 -10.53
N LEU A 93 -5.83 17.30 -10.48
CA LEU A 93 -4.81 18.31 -10.34
C LEU A 93 -4.83 19.28 -11.53
N ALA A 94 -4.95 18.79 -12.76
CA ALA A 94 -5.11 19.64 -13.95
C ALA A 94 -6.39 20.49 -13.90
N ARG A 95 -7.50 19.93 -13.38
CA ARG A 95 -8.76 20.67 -13.18
C ARG A 95 -8.60 21.75 -12.11
N TRP A 96 -7.92 21.45 -11.01
CA TRP A 96 -7.70 22.38 -9.90
C TRP A 96 -6.70 23.50 -10.24
N THR A 97 -5.78 23.26 -11.18
CA THR A 97 -4.78 24.23 -11.63
C THR A 97 -5.13 24.91 -12.96
N LYS A 98 -6.36 24.72 -13.47
CA LYS A 98 -6.82 25.24 -14.77
C LYS A 98 -6.68 26.76 -14.94
N HIS A 99 -6.66 27.52 -13.84
CA HIS A 99 -6.56 28.99 -13.85
C HIS A 99 -5.14 29.50 -13.56
N SER A 100 -4.19 28.59 -13.32
CA SER A 100 -2.79 28.91 -13.08
C SER A 100 -2.03 29.00 -14.41
N PRO A 101 -1.17 30.01 -14.60
CA PRO A 101 -0.23 30.01 -15.71
C PRO A 101 0.71 28.79 -15.62
N PRO A 102 1.21 28.28 -16.77
CA PRO A 102 2.19 27.21 -16.75
C PRO A 102 3.40 27.62 -15.91
N ASN A 103 3.77 26.77 -14.94
CA ASN A 103 4.88 26.91 -13.99
C ASN A 103 4.63 27.75 -12.71
N GLN A 104 3.47 28.36 -12.51
CA GLN A 104 3.16 29.04 -11.23
C GLN A 104 1.72 28.79 -10.79
N LEU A 105 1.55 28.20 -9.60
CA LEU A 105 0.26 28.19 -8.93
C LEU A 105 -0.14 29.63 -8.61
N ALA A 106 -1.25 30.09 -9.19
CA ALA A 106 -1.89 31.32 -8.76
C ALA A 106 -2.20 31.22 -7.26
N ALA A 107 -2.13 32.34 -6.53
CA ALA A 107 -2.41 32.35 -5.09
C ALA A 107 -3.79 31.74 -4.75
N ARG A 108 -4.76 31.88 -5.66
CA ARG A 108 -6.09 31.25 -5.58
C ARG A 108 -6.01 29.73 -5.62
N ASP A 109 -5.30 29.15 -6.58
CA ASP A 109 -5.18 27.69 -6.73
C ASP A 109 -4.35 27.09 -5.60
N ARG A 110 -3.39 27.85 -5.05
CA ARG A 110 -2.67 27.50 -3.82
C ARG A 110 -3.59 27.41 -2.60
N VAL A 111 -4.54 28.34 -2.44
CA VAL A 111 -5.52 28.30 -1.35
C VAL A 111 -6.48 27.11 -1.55
N VAL A 112 -6.92 26.84 -2.79
CA VAL A 112 -7.78 25.69 -3.08
C VAL A 112 -7.08 24.35 -2.78
N LEU A 113 -5.83 24.18 -3.20
CA LEU A 113 -5.06 22.97 -2.93
C LEU A 113 -4.61 22.85 -1.48
N GLY A 114 -4.29 23.97 -0.83
CA GLY A 114 -3.75 24.02 0.54
C GLY A 114 -4.80 23.96 1.65
N PHE A 115 -6.00 24.50 1.43
CA PHE A 115 -7.07 24.55 2.42
C PHE A 115 -8.28 23.67 2.05
N TYR A 116 -8.68 23.63 0.78
CA TYR A 116 -9.93 22.97 0.38
C TYR A 116 -9.75 21.49 0.03
N ARG A 117 -8.67 21.11 -0.65
CA ARG A 117 -8.44 19.73 -1.13
C ARG A 117 -7.40 18.95 -0.32
N GLN A 118 -7.10 19.41 0.89
CA GLN A 118 -6.11 18.78 1.76
C GLN A 118 -6.48 17.33 2.12
N LYS A 119 -7.77 17.03 2.30
CA LYS A 119 -8.27 15.68 2.59
C LYS A 119 -8.04 14.72 1.41
N GLU A 120 -8.29 15.16 0.17
CA GLU A 120 -8.07 14.35 -1.03
C GLU A 120 -6.59 14.09 -1.27
N ILE A 121 -5.74 15.12 -1.14
CA ILE A 121 -4.27 14.97 -1.26
C ILE A 121 -3.74 14.02 -0.18
N ALA A 122 -4.25 14.12 1.06
CA ALA A 122 -3.86 13.24 2.15
C ALA A 122 -4.29 11.79 1.91
N SER A 123 -5.51 11.55 1.41
CA SER A 123 -5.96 10.20 1.07
C SER A 123 -5.11 9.59 -0.05
N VAL A 124 -4.79 10.35 -1.10
CA VAL A 124 -3.90 9.88 -2.17
C VAL A 124 -2.49 9.59 -1.64
N SER A 125 -1.92 10.45 -0.80
CA SER A 125 -0.61 10.19 -0.16
C SER A 125 -0.64 8.90 0.67
N GLN A 126 -1.71 8.67 1.43
CA GLN A 126 -1.87 7.44 2.20
C GLN A 126 -1.93 6.20 1.30
N GLN A 127 -2.70 6.25 0.20
CA GLN A 127 -2.78 5.16 -0.77
C GLN A 127 -1.41 4.88 -1.42
N VAL A 128 -0.67 5.94 -1.78
CA VAL A 128 0.69 5.84 -2.33
C VAL A 128 1.65 5.15 -1.36
N GLN A 129 1.60 5.49 -0.07
CA GLN A 129 2.42 4.81 0.96
C GLN A 129 2.08 3.31 1.03
N ASN A 130 0.80 2.96 0.95
CA ASN A 130 0.37 1.56 1.02
C ASN A 130 0.85 0.75 -0.20
N TRP A 131 0.76 1.33 -1.40
CA TRP A 131 1.31 0.70 -2.61
C TRP A 131 2.83 0.57 -2.53
N LYS A 132 3.52 1.61 -2.06
CA LYS A 132 4.98 1.58 -1.85
C LYS A 132 5.39 0.42 -0.96
N LEU A 133 4.75 0.27 0.20
CA LEU A 133 5.01 -0.83 1.13
C LEU A 133 4.77 -2.19 0.48
N SER A 134 3.66 -2.32 -0.27
CA SER A 134 3.31 -3.55 -0.99
C SER A 134 4.36 -3.92 -2.05
N PHE A 135 4.81 -2.96 -2.86
CA PHE A 135 5.78 -3.20 -3.93
C PHE A 135 7.19 -3.49 -3.38
N THR A 136 7.63 -2.75 -2.36
CA THR A 136 8.90 -3.03 -1.66
C THR A 136 8.89 -4.40 -0.98
N SER A 137 7.74 -4.79 -0.43
CA SER A 137 7.51 -6.13 0.14
C SER A 137 7.67 -7.25 -0.91
N ILE A 138 7.11 -7.06 -2.12
CA ILE A 138 7.29 -8.04 -3.20
C ILE A 138 8.76 -8.12 -3.62
N ALA A 139 9.40 -6.96 -3.84
CA ALA A 139 10.78 -6.89 -4.31
C ALA A 139 11.76 -7.53 -3.31
N SER A 140 11.58 -7.28 -2.02
CA SER A 140 12.40 -7.89 -0.96
C SER A 140 12.21 -9.41 -0.87
N LEU A 141 10.98 -9.93 -0.95
CA LEU A 141 10.75 -11.37 -0.98
C LEU A 141 11.35 -12.03 -2.24
N ALA A 142 11.24 -11.38 -3.41
CA ALA A 142 11.88 -11.85 -4.63
C ALA A 142 13.41 -11.87 -4.51
N ALA A 143 14.01 -10.84 -3.88
CA ALA A 143 15.45 -10.79 -3.62
C ALA A 143 15.93 -11.90 -2.66
N VAL A 144 15.13 -12.21 -1.63
CA VAL A 144 15.40 -13.36 -0.73
C VAL A 144 15.36 -14.67 -1.50
N LYS A 145 14.33 -14.90 -2.33
CA LYS A 145 14.23 -16.12 -3.14
C LYS A 145 15.35 -16.25 -4.17
N SER A 146 15.75 -15.15 -4.79
CA SER A 146 16.91 -15.09 -5.68
C SER A 146 18.21 -15.44 -4.96
N SER A 147 18.41 -14.92 -3.75
CA SER A 147 19.60 -15.19 -2.93
C SER A 147 19.69 -16.65 -2.49
N LEU A 148 18.55 -17.27 -2.17
CA LEU A 148 18.45 -18.71 -1.88
C LEU A 148 18.86 -19.56 -3.09
N ARG A 149 18.38 -19.21 -4.29
CA ARG A 149 18.74 -19.91 -5.53
C ARG A 149 20.23 -19.83 -5.84
N ASN A 150 20.85 -18.69 -5.52
CA ASN A 150 22.26 -18.44 -5.78
C ASN A 150 23.20 -18.95 -4.66
N GLY A 151 22.68 -19.69 -3.67
CA GLY A 151 23.50 -20.33 -2.63
C GLY A 151 24.18 -19.36 -1.65
N ARG A 152 23.64 -18.14 -1.49
CA ARG A 152 24.17 -17.18 -0.51
C ARG A 152 23.91 -17.64 0.93
N THR A 153 24.76 -17.20 1.86
CA THR A 153 24.79 -17.65 3.27
C THR A 153 23.44 -17.51 3.99
N SER A 154 23.04 -18.56 4.69
CA SER A 154 21.78 -18.67 5.44
C SER A 154 21.53 -17.53 6.44
N GLU A 155 22.58 -16.97 7.04
CA GLU A 155 22.47 -15.90 8.06
C GLU A 155 21.96 -14.57 7.48
N SER A 156 22.59 -14.06 6.41
CA SER A 156 22.12 -12.83 5.74
C SER A 156 20.71 -13.00 5.20
N ILE A 157 20.38 -14.19 4.69
CA ILE A 157 19.04 -14.50 4.18
C ILE A 157 18.03 -14.52 5.33
N ASN A 158 18.37 -15.10 6.48
CA ASN A 158 17.53 -15.12 7.66
C ASN A 158 17.26 -13.69 8.15
N THR A 159 18.30 -12.86 8.29
CA THR A 159 18.14 -11.46 8.71
C THR A 159 17.23 -10.67 7.77
N THR A 160 17.44 -10.76 6.45
CA THR A 160 16.59 -10.05 5.48
C THR A 160 15.17 -10.60 5.45
N LEU A 161 14.98 -11.91 5.60
CA LEU A 161 13.66 -12.54 5.65
C LEU A 161 12.88 -12.14 6.90
N VAL A 162 13.53 -12.10 8.07
CA VAL A 162 12.91 -11.64 9.32
C VAL A 162 12.53 -10.17 9.23
N ALA A 163 13.44 -9.31 8.74
CA ALA A 163 13.16 -7.88 8.56
C ALA A 163 11.99 -7.63 7.60
N PHE A 164 11.96 -8.33 6.47
CA PHE A 164 10.83 -8.30 5.53
C PHE A 164 9.50 -8.64 6.22
N ARG A 165 9.48 -9.73 7.00
CA ARG A 165 8.26 -10.17 7.68
C ARG A 165 7.79 -9.19 8.73
N GLU A 166 8.70 -8.64 9.53
CA GLU A 166 8.37 -7.67 10.57
C GLU A 166 7.77 -6.41 9.95
N GLU A 167 8.38 -5.89 8.88
CA GLU A 167 7.87 -4.74 8.15
C GLU A 167 6.50 -5.04 7.50
N ALA A 168 6.36 -6.17 6.81
CA ALA A 168 5.12 -6.56 6.16
C ALA A 168 3.99 -6.85 7.15
N ALA A 169 4.28 -7.48 8.29
CA ALA A 169 3.29 -7.72 9.34
C ALA A 169 2.84 -6.42 10.01
N THR A 170 3.78 -5.54 10.33
CA THR A 170 3.50 -4.22 10.92
C THR A 170 2.68 -3.35 9.98
N ALA A 171 3.01 -3.36 8.68
CA ALA A 171 2.23 -2.66 7.65
C ALA A 171 0.82 -3.25 7.52
N ASN A 172 0.70 -4.57 7.51
CA ASN A 172 -0.59 -5.26 7.39
C ASN A 172 -1.52 -4.93 8.57
N THR A 173 -1.01 -4.94 9.80
CA THR A 173 -1.78 -4.56 11.00
C THR A 173 -2.28 -3.12 10.90
N GLN A 174 -1.40 -2.16 10.57
CA GLN A 174 -1.78 -0.76 10.42
C GLN A 174 -2.86 -0.56 9.34
N MET A 175 -2.76 -1.27 8.21
CA MET A 175 -3.76 -1.20 7.14
C MET A 175 -5.10 -1.78 7.61
N GLN A 176 -5.09 -2.89 8.35
CA GLN A 176 -6.32 -3.50 8.91
C GLN A 176 -6.98 -2.60 9.96
N GLU A 177 -6.21 -1.95 10.84
CA GLU A 177 -6.73 -0.96 11.80
C GLU A 177 -7.37 0.24 11.09
N ARG A 178 -6.76 0.69 9.98
CA ARG A 178 -7.34 1.73 9.12
C ARG A 178 -8.66 1.28 8.50
N ILE A 179 -8.73 0.06 7.96
CA ILE A 179 -9.97 -0.51 7.42
C ILE A 179 -11.06 -0.52 8.50
N ALA A 180 -10.74 -0.95 9.72
CA ALA A 180 -11.69 -0.99 10.83
C ALA A 180 -12.20 0.42 11.18
N THR A 181 -11.31 1.40 11.25
CA THR A 181 -11.68 2.81 11.49
C THR A 181 -12.60 3.34 10.39
N ILE A 182 -12.27 3.07 9.12
CA ILE A 182 -13.09 3.47 7.97
C ILE A 182 -14.50 2.87 8.06
N ILE A 183 -14.61 1.57 8.38
CA ILE A 183 -15.90 0.89 8.53
C ILE A 183 -16.73 1.53 9.65
N THR A 184 -16.12 1.84 10.80
CA THR A 184 -16.79 2.53 11.89
C THR A 184 -17.31 3.89 11.44
N THR A 185 -16.45 4.70 10.80
CA THR A 185 -16.84 6.03 10.32
C THR A 185 -17.92 5.98 9.24
N GLN A 186 -17.87 5.01 8.32
CA GLN A 186 -18.95 4.79 7.34
C GLN A 186 -20.27 4.43 8.02
N THR A 187 -20.22 3.61 9.07
CA THR A 187 -21.39 3.21 9.86
C THR A 187 -21.98 4.40 10.60
N GLU A 188 -21.13 5.21 11.24
CA GLU A 188 -21.54 6.45 11.92
C GLU A 188 -22.21 7.43 10.94
N LEU A 189 -21.58 7.69 9.79
CA LEU A 189 -22.12 8.56 8.74
C LEU A 189 -23.44 8.04 8.15
N SER A 190 -23.62 6.72 8.07
CA SER A 190 -24.86 6.12 7.57
C SER A 190 -26.00 6.19 8.59
N GLN A 191 -25.70 6.37 9.88
CA GLN A 191 -26.67 6.49 10.97
C GLN A 191 -27.07 7.94 11.27
N VAL A 192 -26.41 8.93 10.67
CA VAL A 192 -26.80 10.33 10.81
C VAL A 192 -28.18 10.53 10.17
N ASP A 193 -29.10 11.09 10.96
CA ASP A 193 -30.44 11.44 10.48
C ASP A 193 -30.33 12.54 9.42
N ARG A 194 -30.80 12.24 8.21
CA ARG A 194 -30.63 13.11 7.04
C ARG A 194 -31.68 14.22 7.00
N ASP A 195 -32.74 14.13 7.80
CA ASP A 195 -33.80 15.16 7.85
C ASP A 195 -33.33 16.41 8.62
N ASP A 196 -32.29 16.30 9.47
CA ASP A 196 -31.66 17.41 10.20
C ASP A 196 -30.52 18.10 9.41
N LEU A 197 -30.22 17.67 8.18
CA LEU A 197 -29.11 18.16 7.37
C LEU A 197 -29.61 18.96 6.16
N ASP A 198 -28.92 20.06 5.85
CA ASP A 198 -29.13 20.77 4.58
C ASP A 198 -28.55 19.97 3.40
N GLU A 199 -29.08 20.20 2.19
CA GLU A 199 -28.65 19.52 0.95
C GLU A 199 -27.13 19.55 0.73
N SER A 200 -26.47 20.64 1.14
CA SER A 200 -25.00 20.78 1.06
C SER A 200 -24.26 19.81 1.98
N ASP A 201 -24.77 19.55 3.18
CA ASP A 201 -24.14 18.66 4.16
C ASP A 201 -24.33 17.19 3.77
N ILE A 202 -25.49 16.85 3.19
CA ILE A 202 -25.75 15.54 2.59
C ILE A 202 -24.74 15.28 1.45
N GLN A 203 -24.53 16.28 0.59
CA GLN A 203 -23.62 16.15 -0.54
C GLN A 203 -22.15 16.00 -0.11
N ASP A 204 -21.70 16.69 0.96
CA ASP A 204 -20.35 16.53 1.53
C ASP A 204 -20.18 15.17 2.23
N ALA A 205 -21.21 14.69 2.93
CA ALA A 205 -21.23 13.37 3.55
C ALA A 205 -21.15 12.25 2.50
N ASP A 206 -21.94 12.31 1.42
CA ASP A 206 -21.88 11.34 0.32
C ASP A 206 -20.52 11.38 -0.40
N ALA A 207 -19.94 12.57 -0.61
CA ALA A 207 -18.59 12.69 -1.18
C ALA A 207 -17.52 12.07 -0.27
N THR A 208 -17.65 12.25 1.04
CA THR A 208 -16.76 11.65 2.05
C THR A 208 -16.90 10.13 2.08
N LEU A 209 -18.14 9.60 2.03
CA LEU A 209 -18.40 8.16 1.96
C LEU A 209 -17.82 7.53 0.69
N ALA A 210 -17.93 8.20 -0.45
CA ALA A 210 -17.34 7.74 -1.71
C ALA A 210 -15.80 7.65 -1.60
N LEU A 211 -15.15 8.67 -1.02
CA LEU A 211 -13.70 8.67 -0.81
C LEU A 211 -13.25 7.55 0.15
N LEU A 212 -13.96 7.38 1.26
CA LEU A 212 -13.67 6.33 2.24
C LEU A 212 -13.83 4.92 1.64
N THR A 213 -14.79 4.73 0.75
CA THR A 213 -15.01 3.45 0.05
C THR A 213 -13.84 3.12 -0.87
N ILE A 214 -13.37 4.10 -1.66
CA ILE A 214 -12.19 3.95 -2.53
C ILE A 214 -10.95 3.61 -1.71
N GLU A 215 -10.74 4.31 -0.59
CA GLU A 215 -9.63 4.02 0.33
C GLU A 215 -9.71 2.61 0.91
N GLN A 216 -10.92 2.16 1.30
CA GLN A 216 -11.15 0.82 1.83
C GLN A 216 -10.83 -0.28 0.80
N ASP A 217 -11.29 -0.16 -0.44
CA ASP A 217 -11.01 -1.14 -1.50
C ASP A 217 -9.51 -1.23 -1.83
N THR A 218 -8.85 -0.07 -1.82
CA THR A 218 -7.39 0.03 -2.01
C THR A 218 -6.62 -0.65 -0.88
N LEU A 219 -7.04 -0.42 0.35
CA LEU A 219 -6.45 -1.06 1.53
C LEU A 219 -6.67 -2.57 1.53
N LYS A 220 -7.88 -3.05 1.22
CA LYS A 220 -8.19 -4.49 1.16
C LYS A 220 -7.29 -5.22 0.18
N SER A 221 -7.10 -4.67 -1.02
CA SER A 221 -6.21 -5.26 -2.02
C SER A 221 -4.76 -5.36 -1.56
N SER A 222 -4.28 -4.32 -0.86
CA SER A 222 -2.91 -4.28 -0.31
C SER A 222 -2.74 -5.27 0.85
N VAL A 223 -3.76 -5.40 1.72
CA VAL A 223 -3.80 -6.39 2.81
C VAL A 223 -3.76 -7.82 2.26
N SER A 224 -4.57 -8.14 1.25
CA SER A 224 -4.57 -9.48 0.63
C SER A 224 -3.21 -9.82 0.03
N LEU A 225 -2.55 -8.86 -0.63
CA LEU A 225 -1.20 -9.04 -1.14
C LEU A 225 -0.19 -9.32 -0.01
N LEU A 226 -0.17 -8.50 1.05
CA LEU A 226 0.76 -8.69 2.16
C LEU A 226 0.55 -10.02 2.87
N GLN A 227 -0.70 -10.47 3.03
CA GLN A 227 -1.03 -11.79 3.59
C GLN A 227 -0.48 -12.94 2.74
N ASP A 228 -0.59 -12.86 1.41
CA ASP A 228 -0.01 -13.85 0.51
C ASP A 228 1.52 -13.87 0.59
N LEU A 229 2.16 -12.70 0.63
CA LEU A 229 3.62 -12.62 0.73
C LEU A 229 4.13 -13.12 2.09
N LEU A 230 3.41 -12.84 3.17
CA LEU A 230 3.70 -13.41 4.49
C LEU A 230 3.59 -14.94 4.46
N THR A 231 2.53 -15.49 3.87
CA THR A 231 2.36 -16.94 3.70
C THR A 231 3.50 -17.55 2.88
N LYS A 232 3.84 -16.94 1.73
CA LYS A 232 4.91 -17.41 0.84
C LYS A 232 6.29 -17.33 1.47
N SER A 233 6.55 -16.30 2.26
CA SER A 233 7.79 -16.19 3.00
C SER A 233 7.89 -17.26 4.09
N GLU A 234 6.78 -17.71 4.67
CA GLU A 234 6.69 -18.75 5.70
C GLU A 234 7.04 -20.12 5.12
N GLU A 235 6.46 -20.44 3.97
CA GLU A 235 6.81 -21.63 3.20
C GLU A 235 8.30 -21.63 2.83
N THR A 236 8.82 -20.46 2.45
CA THR A 236 10.24 -20.28 2.11
C THR A 236 11.12 -20.56 3.34
N ALA A 237 10.78 -20.02 4.51
CA ALA A 237 11.52 -20.27 5.75
C ALA A 237 11.53 -21.76 6.14
N LYS A 238 10.35 -22.42 6.11
CA LYS A 238 10.22 -23.85 6.41
C LYS A 238 11.05 -24.72 5.48
N SER A 239 11.07 -24.40 4.18
CA SER A 239 11.87 -25.13 3.19
C SER A 239 13.38 -25.04 3.44
N GLN A 240 13.84 -24.02 4.16
CA GLN A 240 15.24 -23.78 4.48
C GLN A 240 15.60 -24.23 5.91
N GLY A 241 14.67 -24.85 6.65
CA GLY A 241 14.87 -25.22 8.04
C GLY A 241 15.05 -24.02 8.98
N LEU A 242 14.60 -22.83 8.57
CA LEU A 242 14.68 -21.61 9.36
C LEU A 242 13.50 -21.53 10.33
N THR A 243 13.79 -21.38 11.62
CA THR A 243 12.79 -21.08 12.63
C THR A 243 12.43 -19.61 12.54
N VAL A 244 11.19 -19.31 12.14
CA VAL A 244 10.69 -17.94 12.04
C VAL A 244 9.74 -17.68 13.19
N THR A 245 10.06 -16.65 13.97
CA THR A 245 9.17 -16.10 14.99
C THR A 245 8.02 -15.38 14.29
N GLN A 246 6.80 -15.93 14.38
CA GLN A 246 5.59 -15.23 13.92
C GLN A 246 5.15 -14.24 15.01
N HIS A 247 5.07 -12.96 14.68
CA HIS A 247 4.40 -11.97 15.52
C HIS A 247 2.94 -11.86 15.05
N ASN A 248 2.06 -12.66 15.64
CA ASN A 248 0.63 -12.57 15.42
C ASN A 248 0.04 -11.55 16.39
N VAL A 249 -0.40 -10.39 15.89
CA VAL A 249 -1.09 -9.38 16.69
C VAL A 249 -2.59 -9.54 16.46
N PHE A 250 -3.32 -9.87 17.52
CA PHE A 250 -4.78 -9.89 17.49
C PHE A 250 -5.32 -8.47 17.67
N GLY A 251 -5.99 -7.94 16.65
CA GLY A 251 -6.73 -6.69 16.77
C GLY A 251 -8.01 -6.87 17.59
N ALA A 252 -8.60 -5.75 18.04
CA ALA A 252 -9.79 -5.73 18.93
C ALA A 252 -11.07 -6.36 18.35
N HIS A 253 -11.08 -6.72 17.06
CA HIS A 253 -12.25 -7.25 16.35
C HIS A 253 -12.00 -8.62 15.69
N ASN A 254 -10.89 -9.30 16.01
CA ASN A 254 -10.68 -10.66 15.54
C ASN A 254 -11.62 -11.62 16.30
N SER A 255 -12.62 -12.16 15.59
CA SER A 255 -13.38 -13.33 16.06
C SER A 255 -12.85 -14.57 15.35
N GLY A 256 -12.34 -15.54 16.12
CA GLY A 256 -11.78 -16.78 15.59
C GLY A 256 -10.85 -17.47 16.58
N VAL A 257 -10.63 -18.77 16.38
CA VAL A 257 -9.65 -19.57 17.11
C VAL A 257 -8.55 -19.97 16.13
N GLN A 258 -7.32 -19.55 16.38
CA GLN A 258 -6.15 -20.03 15.65
C GLN A 258 -5.52 -21.19 16.42
N VAL A 259 -5.56 -22.39 15.84
CA VAL A 259 -4.83 -23.54 16.38
C VAL A 259 -3.48 -23.62 15.68
N GLY A 260 -2.45 -23.12 16.36
CA GLY A 260 -1.05 -23.25 15.92
C GLY A 260 -0.33 -24.31 16.76
N GLN A 261 0.53 -25.12 16.11
CA GLN A 261 1.41 -26.03 16.82
C GLN A 261 2.73 -25.31 17.10
N SER A 262 2.95 -24.87 18.34
CA SER A 262 4.25 -24.30 18.76
C SER A 262 5.22 -25.43 19.08
N SER A 263 6.36 -25.46 18.38
CA SER A 263 7.47 -26.37 18.70
C SER A 263 8.55 -25.72 19.58
N GLY A 264 8.37 -24.47 19.99
CA GLY A 264 9.32 -23.69 20.79
C GLY A 264 8.72 -23.16 22.10
N ALA A 265 9.58 -22.63 22.97
CA ALA A 265 9.17 -22.01 24.22
C ALA A 265 8.37 -20.72 23.95
N ILE A 266 7.16 -20.64 24.52
CA ILE A 266 6.30 -19.47 24.44
C ILE A 266 6.68 -18.52 25.57
N THR A 267 7.23 -17.35 25.22
CA THR A 267 7.59 -16.31 26.19
C THR A 267 6.55 -15.20 26.14
N ASN A 268 5.80 -15.00 27.23
CA ASN A 268 4.83 -13.93 27.32
C ASN A 268 5.50 -12.69 27.94
N ASN A 269 5.61 -11.59 27.18
CA ASN A 269 6.20 -10.35 27.68
C ASN A 269 5.09 -9.38 28.08
N THR A 270 4.41 -9.66 29.19
CA THR A 270 3.42 -8.74 29.75
C THR A 270 4.17 -7.58 30.40
N THR A 271 4.24 -6.43 29.72
CA THR A 271 4.67 -5.20 30.36
C THR A 271 3.54 -4.77 31.31
N ALA A 272 3.62 -5.24 32.57
CA ALA A 272 2.75 -4.74 33.62
C ALA A 272 3.06 -3.25 33.82
N LEU A 273 2.10 -2.39 33.47
CA LEU A 273 2.08 -1.00 33.90
C LEU A 273 2.14 -1.00 35.44
N PRO A 274 3.11 -0.29 36.06
CA PRO A 274 3.15 -0.19 37.51
C PRO A 274 1.90 0.53 37.99
N ALA A 275 1.13 -0.12 38.86
CA ALA A 275 0.01 0.50 39.55
C ALA A 275 0.53 1.69 40.37
N LYS A 276 -0.13 2.83 40.22
CA LYS A 276 0.05 4.01 41.06
C LYS A 276 -0.97 3.99 42.19
#